data_AF-A0A2W5YLT5-F1
#
_entry.id   AF-A0A2W5YLT5-F1
#
_cell.length_a   1.000
_cell.length_b   1.000
_cell.length_c   1.000
_cell.angle_alpha   90.00
_cell.angle_beta   90.00
_cell.angle_gamma   90.00
#
_symmetry.space_group_name_H-M   'P 1'
#
loop_
_entity.id
_entity.type
_entity.pdbx_description
1 polymer ?
#
loop_
_entity_poly.entity_id
_entity_poly.type
_entity_poly.pdbx_seq_one_letter_code
_entity_poly.pdbx_strand_id
1 'polypeptide(L)'
;MMKYILFVLVTSIVFTAAAAGSEGWAGLYRKTGGSVIGIGELHEFGKAEVLVDYSTGEAGPLFQVSEGRMGVGRAIGDQSPPPIHQLERSGGQIRLDGKVLTEIPIARQPFQVKNGPIKIAGELVRTKEKAKGVVVVVHGSGDGPRRAYDIWTNFFLSRGWAVVVYDKRGSDSSTGDWHDANLTTLAGDLDSVITWTRTRPELKGLKLGVWGVSQAGWIIPQIAAEGSADFIIVQAGPATPVDEFLGKTLESELRAYGFSSEEIGKAQAYYALDVAVSRGEKPYAMIEAAYREAMSAGAEWILKAPDPEGAPDRRFMAAIAGFDPARYWQKVRVPLLALFGGKDHVVPAEENRGRLETFLAEAGNKQAEIVTLENDNHLNMLAKTGVRTEYATLSRFDPVYFATMTRFLERMALLHR
;
A
#
# COMPACT_ATOMS: atom_id res chain seq x y z
N MET A 1 -10.09 21.63 -18.46
CA MET A 1 -10.44 20.45 -17.65
C MET A 1 -9.12 19.79 -17.28
N MET A 2 -8.41 20.37 -16.31
CA MET A 2 -7.00 20.09 -16.09
C MET A 2 -6.71 20.41 -14.63
N LYS A 3 -6.35 19.39 -13.84
CA LYS A 3 -5.60 19.46 -12.59
C LYS A 3 -5.50 18.05 -11.99
N TYR A 4 -4.32 17.77 -11.41
CA TYR A 4 -3.93 16.56 -10.69
C TYR A 4 -3.50 15.38 -11.57
N ILE A 5 -2.36 15.57 -12.22
CA ILE A 5 -1.56 14.53 -12.87
C ILE A 5 -0.19 14.54 -12.16
N LEU A 6 0.46 13.38 -12.06
CA LEU A 6 1.83 13.11 -11.58
C LEU A 6 2.17 13.47 -10.12
N PHE A 7 2.26 12.44 -9.29
CA PHE A 7 3.18 12.40 -8.16
C PHE A 7 4.00 11.10 -8.27
N VAL A 8 5.13 11.19 -8.96
CA VAL A 8 6.14 10.14 -8.93
C VAL A 8 6.78 10.20 -7.53
N LEU A 9 6.41 9.20 -6.74
CA LEU A 9 6.94 8.79 -5.43
C LEU A 9 6.70 9.60 -4.16
N VAL A 10 6.35 10.88 -4.18
CA VAL A 10 6.29 11.62 -2.92
C VAL A 10 5.06 12.48 -2.79
N THR A 11 4.01 11.86 -2.26
CA THR A 11 2.99 12.39 -1.35
C THR A 11 1.68 11.68 -1.65
N SER A 12 1.13 11.04 -0.63
CA SER A 12 -0.29 10.77 -0.57
C SER A 12 -0.99 12.09 -0.89
N ILE A 13 -1.83 12.13 -1.92
CA ILE A 13 -2.74 13.26 -2.10
C ILE A 13 -3.69 13.19 -0.91
N VAL A 14 -3.33 13.89 0.18
CA VAL A 14 -4.18 14.04 1.34
C VAL A 14 -5.30 14.97 0.90
N PHE A 15 -6.42 14.41 0.50
CA PHE A 15 -7.67 15.15 0.53
C PHE A 15 -7.93 15.49 2.00
N THR A 16 -7.83 16.78 2.33
CA THR A 16 -8.29 17.30 3.63
C THR A 16 -9.81 17.24 3.63
N ALA A 17 -10.37 16.07 3.88
CA ALA A 17 -11.72 15.95 4.39
C ALA A 17 -11.68 16.32 5.88
N ALA A 18 -12.52 17.26 6.29
CA ALA A 18 -12.71 17.57 7.70
C ALA A 18 -13.10 16.28 8.43
N ALA A 19 -12.43 16.00 9.55
CA ALA A 19 -12.81 14.93 10.45
C ALA A 19 -14.22 15.23 10.99
N ALA A 20 -15.24 14.65 10.37
CA ALA A 20 -16.57 14.60 10.96
C ALA A 20 -16.48 13.64 12.14
N GLY A 21 -16.72 14.14 13.35
CA GLY A 21 -16.70 13.32 14.57
C GLY A 21 -17.64 12.13 14.42
N SER A 22 -17.11 10.92 14.57
CA SER A 22 -17.89 9.68 14.47
C SER A 22 -18.22 9.14 15.85
N GLU A 23 -19.49 8.79 16.05
CA GLU A 23 -19.79 7.57 16.80
C GLU A 23 -19.01 6.44 16.10
N GLY A 24 -17.87 5.98 16.63
CA GLY A 24 -16.92 5.16 15.88
C GLY A 24 -17.58 4.02 15.07
N TRP A 25 -17.41 4.05 13.74
CA TRP A 25 -17.89 3.05 12.78
C TRP A 25 -16.76 2.14 12.30
N ALA A 26 -15.49 2.53 12.47
CA ALA A 26 -14.36 1.65 12.22
C ALA A 26 -14.48 0.33 12.98
N GLY A 27 -14.30 -0.78 12.27
CA GLY A 27 -14.44 -2.11 12.84
C GLY A 27 -14.67 -3.18 11.79
N LEU A 28 -14.99 -4.38 12.27
CA LEU A 28 -15.27 -5.54 11.44
C LEU A 28 -16.66 -6.07 11.76
N TYR A 29 -17.47 -6.31 10.73
CA TYR A 29 -18.88 -6.62 10.89
C TYR A 29 -19.30 -7.81 10.03
N ARG A 30 -20.03 -8.75 10.62
CA ARG A 30 -20.59 -9.92 9.95
C ARG A 30 -22.03 -9.63 9.50
N LYS A 31 -22.31 -9.83 8.22
CA LYS A 31 -23.66 -9.77 7.64
C LYS A 31 -24.46 -11.03 7.99
N THR A 32 -25.78 -10.96 7.91
CA THR A 32 -26.73 -12.08 8.16
C THR A 32 -26.56 -13.31 7.24
N GLY A 33 -25.64 -13.28 6.26
CA GLY A 33 -25.26 -14.45 5.43
C GLY A 33 -23.85 -14.98 5.68
N GLY A 34 -23.16 -14.48 6.71
CA GLY A 34 -21.82 -14.93 7.11
C GLY A 34 -20.65 -14.17 6.48
N SER A 35 -20.84 -13.48 5.35
CA SER A 35 -19.83 -12.59 4.76
C SER A 35 -19.54 -11.39 5.65
N VAL A 36 -18.32 -10.87 5.56
CA VAL A 36 -17.76 -9.86 6.47
C VAL A 36 -17.44 -8.59 5.70
N ILE A 37 -17.79 -7.46 6.28
CA ILE A 37 -17.37 -6.13 5.83
C ILE A 37 -16.37 -5.55 6.84
N GLY A 38 -15.43 -4.74 6.37
CA GLY A 38 -14.55 -3.94 7.20
C GLY A 38 -14.84 -2.46 6.99
N ILE A 39 -14.70 -1.66 8.05
CA ILE A 39 -14.73 -0.20 7.99
C ILE A 39 -13.41 0.28 8.62
N GLY A 40 -12.68 1.12 7.92
CA GLY A 40 -11.39 1.64 8.39
C GLY A 40 -10.82 2.70 7.45
N GLU A 41 -9.71 3.31 7.85
CA GLU A 41 -9.08 4.36 7.05
C GLU A 41 -8.32 3.77 5.84
N LEU A 42 -8.29 4.53 4.74
CA LEU A 42 -7.54 4.23 3.51
C LEU A 42 -6.90 5.53 2.99
N HIS A 43 -5.68 5.82 3.45
CA HIS A 43 -5.08 7.16 3.33
C HIS A 43 -4.71 7.55 1.91
N GLU A 44 -4.65 6.59 0.99
CA GLU A 44 -4.55 6.80 -0.45
C GLU A 44 -5.62 7.78 -0.96
N PHE A 45 -6.75 7.90 -0.25
CA PHE A 45 -7.90 8.75 -0.60
C PHE A 45 -8.29 9.72 0.52
N GLY A 46 -7.38 9.99 1.46
CA GLY A 46 -7.63 10.81 2.64
C GLY A 46 -8.04 9.99 3.87
N LYS A 47 -8.43 10.67 4.95
CA LYS A 47 -8.67 10.04 6.26
C LYS A 47 -10.13 9.63 6.50
N ALA A 48 -10.96 9.66 5.46
CA ALA A 48 -12.32 9.16 5.57
C ALA A 48 -12.31 7.64 5.84
N GLU A 49 -13.18 7.18 6.73
CA GLU A 49 -13.43 5.74 6.88
C GLU A 49 -14.06 5.21 5.59
N VAL A 50 -13.56 4.09 5.09
CA VAL A 50 -14.04 3.39 3.91
C VAL A 50 -14.63 2.06 4.35
N LEU A 51 -15.86 1.78 3.91
CA LEU A 51 -16.45 0.46 4.02
C LEU A 51 -15.96 -0.39 2.86
N VAL A 52 -15.54 -1.63 3.14
CA VAL A 52 -15.18 -2.64 2.13
C VAL A 52 -15.91 -3.94 2.42
N ASP A 53 -16.61 -4.47 1.43
CA ASP A 53 -17.19 -5.81 1.46
C ASP A 53 -16.20 -6.81 0.85
N TYR A 54 -15.53 -7.61 1.69
CA TYR A 54 -14.52 -8.56 1.23
C TYR A 54 -15.06 -9.74 0.41
N SER A 55 -16.39 -9.85 0.22
CA SER A 55 -17.00 -10.86 -0.65
C SER A 55 -17.30 -10.33 -2.05
N THR A 56 -17.65 -9.05 -2.18
CA THR A 56 -18.00 -8.43 -3.47
C THR A 56 -16.95 -7.44 -3.96
N GLY A 57 -15.98 -7.11 -3.11
CA GLY A 57 -14.96 -6.09 -3.32
C GLY A 57 -15.48 -4.65 -3.24
N GLU A 58 -16.80 -4.47 -3.10
CA GLU A 58 -17.44 -3.15 -3.10
C GLU A 58 -16.90 -2.28 -1.98
N ALA A 59 -16.56 -1.04 -2.35
CA ALA A 59 -15.90 -0.11 -1.47
C ALA A 59 -16.38 1.32 -1.68
N GLY A 60 -16.59 2.04 -0.59
CA GLY A 60 -16.99 3.44 -0.63
C GLY A 60 -16.73 4.16 0.70
N PRO A 61 -16.38 5.46 0.66
CA PRO A 61 -16.15 6.27 1.84
C PRO A 61 -17.47 6.49 2.58
N LEU A 62 -17.40 6.57 3.90
CA LEU A 62 -18.52 6.97 4.73
C LEU A 62 -18.71 8.49 4.66
N PHE A 63 -19.96 8.92 4.67
CA PHE A 63 -20.33 10.32 4.83
C PHE A 63 -21.58 10.45 5.70
N GLN A 64 -21.70 11.52 6.46
CA GLN A 64 -22.83 11.70 7.37
C GLN A 64 -24.10 12.04 6.59
N VAL A 65 -25.18 11.32 6.84
CA VAL A 65 -26.53 11.61 6.29
C VAL A 65 -27.38 12.33 7.34
N SER A 66 -27.38 11.79 8.56
CA SER A 66 -28.01 12.41 9.73
C SER A 66 -27.33 11.88 11.00
N GLU A 67 -27.76 12.32 12.18
CA GLU A 67 -27.32 11.70 13.44
C GLU A 67 -27.63 10.19 13.43
N GLY A 68 -26.66 9.37 13.84
CA GLY A 68 -26.75 7.90 13.86
C GLY A 68 -26.86 7.21 12.48
N ARG A 69 -26.75 7.95 11.37
CA ARG A 69 -26.86 7.40 10.00
C ARG A 69 -25.74 7.89 9.10
N MET A 70 -25.03 6.94 8.49
CA MET A 70 -23.99 7.20 7.50
C MET A 70 -24.41 6.66 6.14
N GLY A 71 -24.04 7.36 5.08
CA GLY A 71 -24.09 6.89 3.71
C GLY A 71 -22.75 6.29 3.30
N VAL A 72 -22.79 5.30 2.41
CA VAL A 72 -21.61 4.76 1.71
C VAL A 72 -21.58 5.35 0.30
N GLY A 73 -20.45 5.93 -0.06
CA GLY A 73 -20.19 6.55 -1.36
C GLY A 73 -20.24 5.58 -2.54
N ARG A 74 -20.59 6.09 -3.73
CA ARG A 74 -20.71 5.27 -4.96
C ARG A 74 -19.37 4.91 -5.59
N ALA A 75 -18.33 5.64 -5.21
CA ALA A 75 -16.94 5.48 -5.59
C ALA A 75 -16.07 5.96 -4.42
N ILE A 76 -14.81 5.56 -4.41
CA ILE A 76 -13.84 5.83 -3.34
C ILE A 76 -13.63 7.33 -3.07
N GLY A 77 -13.76 8.18 -4.10
CA GLY A 77 -13.68 9.63 -3.98
C GLY A 77 -15.03 10.34 -3.87
N ASP A 78 -16.15 9.61 -3.77
CA ASP A 78 -17.50 10.17 -3.79
C ASP A 78 -18.16 10.08 -2.41
N GLN A 79 -18.31 11.22 -1.72
CA GLN A 79 -19.02 11.34 -0.44
C GLN A 79 -20.37 12.08 -0.57
N SER A 80 -20.98 12.04 -1.76
CA SER A 80 -22.21 12.78 -2.04
C SER A 80 -23.47 11.90 -1.97
N PRO A 81 -24.62 12.45 -1.54
CA PRO A 81 -25.90 11.75 -1.60
C PRO A 81 -26.43 11.69 -3.05
N PRO A 82 -27.25 10.67 -3.39
CA PRO A 82 -27.71 9.60 -2.51
C PRO A 82 -26.70 8.42 -2.43
N PRO A 83 -26.53 7.81 -1.25
CA PRO A 83 -25.56 6.73 -1.05
C PRO A 83 -25.91 5.45 -1.81
N ILE A 84 -24.93 4.56 -2.02
CA ILE A 84 -25.20 3.17 -2.46
C ILE A 84 -25.72 2.29 -1.34
N HIS A 85 -25.24 2.52 -0.11
CA HIS A 85 -25.67 1.82 1.09
C HIS A 85 -25.85 2.77 2.25
N GLN A 86 -26.70 2.39 3.20
CA GLN A 86 -26.94 3.16 4.39
C GLN A 86 -26.59 2.36 5.65
N LEU A 87 -25.70 2.91 6.46
CA LEU A 87 -25.37 2.43 7.79
C LEU A 87 -26.21 3.16 8.83
N GLU A 88 -26.76 2.42 9.78
CA GLU A 88 -27.60 2.98 10.84
C GLU A 88 -27.29 2.33 12.18
N ARG A 89 -27.22 3.15 13.24
CA ARG A 89 -27.11 2.68 14.62
C ARG A 89 -28.43 2.96 15.33
N SER A 90 -29.12 1.90 15.72
CA SER A 90 -30.40 2.01 16.42
C SER A 90 -30.60 0.85 17.40
N GLY A 91 -30.94 1.19 18.65
CA GLY A 91 -31.14 0.21 19.72
C GLY A 91 -29.90 -0.61 20.05
N GLY A 92 -28.70 -0.01 19.92
CA GLY A 92 -27.41 -0.70 20.12
C GLY A 92 -27.02 -1.66 19.00
N GLN A 93 -27.82 -1.77 17.93
CA GLN A 93 -27.52 -2.58 16.76
C GLN A 93 -27.09 -1.70 15.60
N ILE A 94 -26.12 -2.18 14.82
CA ILE A 94 -25.72 -1.58 13.55
C ILE A 94 -26.45 -2.31 12.44
N ARG A 95 -26.94 -1.57 11.44
CA ARG A 95 -27.59 -2.11 10.24
C ARG A 95 -26.92 -1.57 8.98
N LEU A 96 -26.85 -2.39 7.95
CA LEU A 96 -26.53 -2.01 6.58
C LEU A 96 -27.76 -2.30 5.71
N ASP A 97 -28.36 -1.25 5.14
CA ASP A 97 -29.61 -1.32 4.36
C ASP A 97 -30.73 -2.06 5.11
N GLY A 98 -30.89 -1.72 6.39
CA GLY A 98 -31.89 -2.33 7.28
C GLY A 98 -31.53 -3.74 7.78
N LYS A 99 -30.47 -4.38 7.27
CA LYS A 99 -30.02 -5.70 7.73
C LYS A 99 -29.06 -5.58 8.89
N VAL A 100 -29.32 -6.33 9.97
CA VAL A 100 -28.49 -6.31 11.18
C VAL A 100 -27.09 -6.84 10.89
N LEU A 101 -26.09 -6.08 11.34
CA LEU A 101 -24.70 -6.47 11.38
C LEU A 101 -24.32 -6.94 12.79
N THR A 102 -23.52 -8.01 12.86
CA THR A 102 -22.89 -8.45 14.11
C THR A 102 -21.45 -7.97 14.15
N GLU A 103 -21.12 -7.10 15.10
CA GLU A 103 -19.74 -6.66 15.30
C GLU A 103 -18.84 -7.82 15.72
N ILE A 104 -17.67 -7.91 15.09
CA ILE A 104 -16.61 -8.85 15.45
C ILE A 104 -15.64 -8.09 16.36
N PRO A 105 -15.56 -8.40 17.67
CA PRO A 105 -14.72 -7.65 18.58
C PRO A 105 -13.24 -7.76 18.21
N ILE A 106 -12.57 -6.60 18.12
CA ILE A 106 -11.14 -6.49 17.85
C ILE A 106 -10.43 -5.96 19.10
N ALA A 107 -9.34 -6.62 19.49
CA ALA A 107 -8.41 -6.15 20.51
C ALA A 107 -7.14 -5.62 19.82
N ARG A 108 -6.70 -4.43 20.25
CA ARG A 108 -5.47 -3.77 19.79
C ARG A 108 -4.52 -3.65 20.97
N GLN A 109 -3.37 -4.30 20.89
CA GLN A 109 -2.35 -4.29 21.93
C GLN A 109 -1.13 -3.51 21.44
N PRO A 110 -0.86 -2.31 21.97
CA PRO A 110 0.26 -1.50 21.51
C PRO A 110 1.61 -2.13 21.90
N PHE A 111 2.62 -1.86 21.09
CA PHE A 111 4.02 -2.20 21.38
C PHE A 111 4.97 -1.15 20.81
N GLN A 112 6.22 -1.20 21.27
CA GLN A 112 7.33 -0.45 20.68
C GLN A 112 8.55 -1.35 20.55
N VAL A 113 9.25 -1.23 19.44
CA VAL A 113 10.56 -1.85 19.18
C VAL A 113 11.58 -0.77 18.82
N LYS A 114 12.86 -1.16 18.73
CA LYS A 114 13.94 -0.26 18.34
C LYS A 114 14.69 -0.82 17.15
N ASN A 115 15.05 0.06 16.22
CA ASN A 115 16.10 -0.16 15.23
C ASN A 115 17.15 0.94 15.42
N GLY A 116 18.26 0.59 16.09
CA GLY A 116 19.24 1.58 16.55
C GLY A 116 18.61 2.62 17.50
N PRO A 117 18.75 3.93 17.24
CA PRO A 117 18.16 4.97 18.08
C PRO A 117 16.66 5.19 17.84
N ILE A 118 16.11 4.59 16.78
CA ILE A 118 14.75 4.86 16.31
C ILE A 118 13.78 3.91 16.99
N LYS A 119 12.72 4.48 17.55
CA LYS A 119 11.58 3.76 18.09
C LYS A 119 10.53 3.58 17.01
N ILE A 120 10.11 2.33 16.82
CA ILE A 120 9.02 1.94 15.93
C ILE A 120 7.84 1.52 16.80
N ALA A 121 6.73 2.24 16.68
CA ALA A 121 5.49 1.98 17.40
C ALA A 121 4.56 1.12 16.55
N GLY A 122 3.79 0.24 17.19
CA GLY A 122 2.81 -0.57 16.48
C GLY A 122 1.80 -1.24 17.39
N GLU A 123 1.00 -2.13 16.81
CA GLU A 123 -0.03 -2.89 17.48
C GLU A 123 -0.05 -4.35 17.03
N LEU A 124 -0.30 -5.24 17.99
CA LEU A 124 -0.84 -6.57 17.71
C LEU A 124 -2.37 -6.49 17.77
N VAL A 125 -3.00 -6.75 16.62
CA VAL A 125 -4.44 -6.70 16.42
C VAL A 125 -4.99 -8.11 16.29
N ARG A 126 -6.03 -8.43 17.06
CA ARG A 126 -6.60 -9.78 17.13
C ARG A 126 -8.12 -9.75 17.30
N THR A 127 -8.80 -10.78 16.81
CA THR A 127 -10.17 -11.07 17.23
C THR A 127 -10.16 -11.92 18.52
N LYS A 128 -11.34 -12.20 19.07
CA LYS A 128 -11.47 -13.13 20.22
C LYS A 128 -11.17 -14.59 19.85
N GLU A 129 -11.27 -14.94 18.58
CA GLU A 129 -11.01 -16.29 18.10
C GLU A 129 -9.51 -16.59 18.08
N LYS A 130 -9.15 -17.87 18.21
CA LYS A 130 -7.75 -18.29 18.12
C LYS A 130 -7.22 -18.02 16.70
N ALA A 131 -6.13 -17.28 16.60
CA ALA A 131 -5.51 -16.97 15.31
C ALA A 131 -4.95 -18.22 14.64
N LYS A 132 -5.15 -18.33 13.32
CA LYS A 132 -4.56 -19.37 12.46
C LYS A 132 -3.07 -19.12 12.17
N GLY A 133 -2.68 -17.85 12.24
CA GLY A 133 -1.35 -17.34 11.94
C GLY A 133 -1.28 -15.86 12.26
N VAL A 134 -0.12 -15.25 12.02
CA VAL A 134 0.07 -13.80 12.13
C VAL A 134 0.62 -13.24 10.81
N VAL A 135 0.13 -12.08 10.39
CA VAL A 135 0.65 -11.32 9.25
C VAL A 135 1.22 -9.99 9.74
N VAL A 136 2.46 -9.68 9.37
CA VAL A 136 3.04 -8.34 9.55
C VAL A 136 2.74 -7.50 8.31
N VAL A 137 2.21 -6.30 8.48
CA VAL A 137 1.84 -5.37 7.40
C VAL A 137 2.97 -4.37 7.13
N VAL A 138 3.40 -4.27 5.86
CA VAL A 138 4.50 -3.41 5.40
C VAL A 138 3.99 -2.36 4.42
N HIS A 139 4.38 -1.13 4.68
CA HIS A 139 3.94 0.07 3.98
C HIS A 139 4.45 0.18 2.53
N GLY A 140 3.69 0.89 1.70
CA GLY A 140 4.14 1.45 0.42
C GLY A 140 5.03 2.70 0.60
N SER A 141 5.33 3.44 -0.47
CA SER A 141 6.15 4.67 -0.40
C SER A 141 5.44 5.81 0.33
N GLY A 142 6.20 6.75 0.91
CA GLY A 142 5.65 7.93 1.60
C GLY A 142 5.38 7.70 3.09
N ASP A 143 4.61 8.63 3.68
CA ASP A 143 4.11 8.52 5.05
C ASP A 143 3.26 7.25 5.22
N GLY A 144 3.43 6.54 6.35
CA GLY A 144 2.80 5.24 6.56
C GLY A 144 2.31 5.06 8.00
N PRO A 145 1.28 5.80 8.45
CA PRO A 145 0.64 5.53 9.73
C PRO A 145 -0.12 4.20 9.67
N ARG A 146 -0.13 3.44 10.77
CA ARG A 146 -0.73 2.09 10.82
C ARG A 146 -2.22 2.06 10.43
N ARG A 147 -2.96 3.14 10.72
CA ARG A 147 -4.39 3.29 10.38
C ARG A 147 -4.65 3.29 8.88
N ALA A 148 -3.71 3.77 8.06
CA ALA A 148 -3.84 3.78 6.60
C ALA A 148 -4.04 2.38 6.00
N TYR A 149 -3.69 1.34 6.76
CA TYR A 149 -3.76 -0.05 6.34
C TYR A 149 -4.89 -0.82 7.05
N ASP A 150 -5.89 -0.12 7.60
CA ASP A 150 -7.00 -0.78 8.30
C ASP A 150 -7.84 -1.65 7.36
N ILE A 151 -7.95 -1.30 6.07
CA ILE A 151 -8.63 -2.15 5.08
C ILE A 151 -8.00 -3.54 4.98
N TRP A 152 -6.67 -3.64 4.93
CA TRP A 152 -5.97 -4.92 4.89
C TRP A 152 -5.89 -5.58 6.27
N THR A 153 -5.74 -4.81 7.34
CA THR A 153 -5.80 -5.31 8.72
C THR A 153 -7.14 -6.03 8.97
N ASN A 154 -8.25 -5.40 8.62
CA ASN A 154 -9.59 -5.95 8.72
C ASN A 154 -9.78 -7.18 7.80
N PHE A 155 -9.20 -7.16 6.59
CA PHE A 155 -9.21 -8.33 5.70
C PHE A 155 -8.57 -9.55 6.37
N PHE A 156 -7.34 -9.43 6.89
CA PHE A 156 -6.65 -10.55 7.53
C PHE A 156 -7.36 -11.05 8.79
N LEU A 157 -7.84 -10.13 9.64
CA LEU A 157 -8.66 -10.47 10.81
C LEU A 157 -9.92 -11.25 10.44
N SER A 158 -10.60 -10.85 9.37
CA SER A 158 -11.80 -11.53 8.86
C SER A 158 -11.55 -12.97 8.40
N ARG A 159 -10.29 -13.32 8.10
CA ARG A 159 -9.86 -14.67 7.71
C ARG A 159 -9.26 -15.47 8.87
N GLY A 160 -9.25 -14.90 10.07
CA GLY A 160 -8.77 -15.54 11.30
C GLY A 160 -7.27 -15.38 11.53
N TRP A 161 -6.62 -14.40 10.92
CA TRP A 161 -5.21 -14.09 11.14
C TRP A 161 -5.06 -12.95 12.14
N ALA A 162 -4.12 -13.10 13.08
CA ALA A 162 -3.65 -11.97 13.85
C ALA A 162 -2.86 -11.03 12.93
N VAL A 163 -2.86 -9.74 13.23
CA VAL A 163 -2.14 -8.74 12.43
C VAL A 163 -1.20 -7.97 13.31
N VAL A 164 0.05 -7.84 12.87
CA VAL A 164 1.00 -6.89 13.44
C VAL A 164 1.15 -5.75 12.44
N VAL A 165 0.70 -4.57 12.83
CA VAL A 165 0.80 -3.35 12.04
C VAL A 165 1.59 -2.32 12.85
N TYR A 166 2.43 -1.53 12.21
CA TYR A 166 3.28 -0.55 12.88
C TYR A 166 3.21 0.77 12.12
N ASP A 167 3.61 1.87 12.75
CA ASP A 167 3.79 3.13 12.02
C ASP A 167 5.18 3.10 11.39
N LYS A 168 5.27 3.44 10.10
CA LYS A 168 6.56 3.66 9.45
C LYS A 168 7.39 4.66 10.28
N ARG A 169 8.71 4.51 10.24
CA ARG A 169 9.66 5.49 10.76
C ARG A 169 9.23 6.93 10.42
N GLY A 170 9.16 7.81 11.41
CA GLY A 170 8.73 9.20 11.24
C GLY A 170 7.23 9.41 10.98
N SER A 171 6.42 8.36 10.98
CA SER A 171 4.97 8.42 10.88
C SER A 171 4.32 8.25 12.25
N ASP A 172 3.28 9.04 12.53
CA ASP A 172 2.46 8.99 13.75
C ASP A 172 3.28 8.81 15.05
N SER A 173 3.22 7.64 15.70
CA SER A 173 3.90 7.41 16.99
C SER A 173 5.34 6.88 16.85
N SER A 174 5.80 6.59 15.63
CA SER A 174 7.18 6.19 15.36
C SER A 174 8.09 7.42 15.22
N THR A 175 9.28 7.34 15.82
CA THR A 175 10.26 8.43 15.75
C THR A 175 11.06 8.39 14.44
N GLY A 176 11.87 9.42 14.19
CA GLY A 176 12.76 9.50 13.02
C GLY A 176 12.15 10.25 11.85
N ASP A 177 12.74 10.09 10.68
CA ASP A 177 12.26 10.63 9.41
C ASP A 177 12.42 9.54 8.35
N TRP A 178 11.35 9.21 7.62
CA TRP A 178 11.42 8.23 6.53
C TRP A 178 12.08 8.81 5.28
N HIS A 179 12.17 10.14 5.13
CA HIS A 179 12.87 10.75 4.02
C HIS A 179 14.39 10.50 4.10
N ASP A 180 14.92 10.24 5.28
CA ASP A 180 16.35 9.93 5.47
C ASP A 180 16.61 8.41 5.45
N ALA A 181 15.59 7.59 5.27
CA ALA A 181 15.70 6.13 5.38
C ALA A 181 15.81 5.48 4.00
N ASN A 182 16.92 4.76 3.79
CA ASN A 182 17.06 3.88 2.64
C ASN A 182 16.26 2.58 2.82
N LEU A 183 16.12 1.81 1.73
CA LEU A 183 15.30 0.59 1.71
C LEU A 183 15.85 -0.53 2.63
N THR A 184 17.15 -0.55 2.92
CA THR A 184 17.73 -1.47 3.91
C THR A 184 17.42 -1.05 5.34
N THR A 185 17.37 0.25 5.62
CA THR A 185 16.95 0.78 6.92
C THR A 185 15.51 0.40 7.22
N LEU A 186 14.61 0.53 6.24
CA LEU A 186 13.21 0.11 6.37
C LEU A 186 13.07 -1.41 6.52
N ALA A 187 13.94 -2.21 5.88
CA ALA A 187 14.01 -3.65 6.13
C ALA A 187 14.43 -3.96 7.56
N GLY A 188 15.38 -3.23 8.15
CA GLY A 188 15.75 -3.36 9.56
C GLY A 188 14.62 -2.99 10.54
N ASP A 189 13.79 -2.00 10.18
CA ASP A 189 12.57 -1.68 10.94
C ASP A 189 11.60 -2.87 10.93
N LEU A 190 11.38 -3.47 9.76
CA LEU A 190 10.57 -4.68 9.59
C LEU A 190 11.13 -5.88 10.39
N ASP A 191 12.44 -6.12 10.32
CA ASP A 191 13.08 -7.21 11.08
C ASP A 191 12.90 -7.05 12.59
N SER A 192 13.01 -5.82 13.10
CA SER A 192 12.77 -5.51 14.51
C SER A 192 11.33 -5.86 14.94
N VAL A 193 10.35 -5.58 14.07
CA VAL A 193 8.94 -5.91 14.29
C VAL A 193 8.69 -7.42 14.21
N ILE A 194 9.30 -8.12 13.26
CA ILE A 194 9.22 -9.59 13.13
C ILE A 194 9.83 -10.27 14.35
N THR A 195 11.01 -9.83 14.79
CA THR A 195 11.68 -10.34 15.99
C THR A 195 10.80 -10.18 17.22
N TRP A 196 10.21 -9.00 17.43
CA TRP A 196 9.25 -8.80 18.51
C TRP A 196 8.05 -9.75 18.39
N THR A 197 7.50 -9.92 17.19
CA THR A 197 6.35 -10.80 16.91
C THR A 197 6.67 -12.25 17.28
N ARG A 198 7.83 -12.78 16.88
CA ARG A 198 8.27 -14.17 17.17
C ARG A 198 8.46 -14.45 18.66
N THR A 199 8.75 -13.42 19.47
CA THR A 199 8.92 -13.57 20.92
C THR A 199 7.62 -13.55 21.73
N ARG A 200 6.46 -13.32 21.08
CA ARG A 200 5.17 -13.22 21.77
C ARG A 200 4.61 -14.60 22.15
N PRO A 201 4.40 -14.92 23.44
CA PRO A 201 3.87 -16.21 23.86
C PRO A 201 2.52 -16.57 23.23
N GLU A 202 1.63 -15.58 23.06
CA GLU A 202 0.31 -15.73 22.46
C GLU A 202 0.34 -16.05 20.95
N LEU A 203 1.49 -15.84 20.29
CA LEU A 203 1.71 -16.17 18.87
C LEU A 203 2.63 -17.38 18.69
N LYS A 204 3.08 -18.01 19.78
CA LYS A 204 4.03 -19.12 19.73
C LYS A 204 3.46 -20.28 18.91
N GLY A 205 4.25 -20.76 17.95
CA GLY A 205 3.89 -21.87 17.06
C GLY A 205 3.05 -21.49 15.85
N LEU A 206 2.51 -20.27 15.79
CA LEU A 206 1.75 -19.78 14.64
C LEU A 206 2.69 -19.45 13.46
N LYS A 207 2.23 -19.66 12.23
CA LYS A 207 2.96 -19.18 11.03
C LYS A 207 2.97 -17.65 11.02
N LEU A 208 4.12 -17.07 10.70
CA LEU A 208 4.32 -15.64 10.54
C LEU A 208 4.51 -15.33 9.06
N GLY A 209 3.54 -14.66 8.46
CA GLY A 209 3.65 -14.11 7.12
C GLY A 209 3.98 -12.63 7.15
N VAL A 210 4.42 -12.11 6.00
CA VAL A 210 4.55 -10.67 5.76
C VAL A 210 3.72 -10.32 4.53
N TRP A 211 2.89 -9.29 4.65
CA TRP A 211 2.19 -8.69 3.52
C TRP A 211 2.66 -7.25 3.34
N GLY A 212 2.79 -6.80 2.10
CA GLY A 212 3.02 -5.38 1.83
C GLY A 212 2.72 -4.99 0.39
N VAL A 213 2.69 -3.69 0.17
CA VAL A 213 2.31 -3.07 -1.10
C VAL A 213 3.40 -2.16 -1.66
N SER A 214 3.50 -2.05 -2.99
CA SER A 214 4.32 -1.05 -3.67
C SER A 214 5.80 -1.12 -3.23
N GLN A 215 6.34 -0.06 -2.58
CA GLN A 215 7.70 -0.01 -2.01
C GLN A 215 8.10 -1.26 -1.20
N ALA A 216 7.13 -1.97 -0.61
CA ALA A 216 7.37 -3.24 0.07
C ALA A 216 8.04 -4.31 -0.82
N GLY A 217 7.89 -4.23 -2.16
CA GLY A 217 8.57 -5.11 -3.12
C GLY A 217 10.10 -5.02 -3.09
N TRP A 218 10.67 -3.91 -2.57
CA TRP A 218 12.10 -3.78 -2.31
C TRP A 218 12.50 -4.13 -0.87
N ILE A 219 11.57 -3.98 0.07
CA ILE A 219 11.82 -4.18 1.51
C ILE A 219 11.70 -5.67 1.89
N ILE A 220 10.57 -6.30 1.56
CA ILE A 220 10.23 -7.67 1.93
C ILE A 220 11.25 -8.71 1.46
N PRO A 221 11.79 -8.69 0.22
CA PRO A 221 12.72 -9.74 -0.21
C PRO A 221 14.01 -9.78 0.60
N GLN A 222 14.43 -8.66 1.21
CA GLN A 222 15.61 -8.63 2.09
C GLN A 222 15.41 -9.55 3.30
N ILE A 223 14.22 -9.50 3.89
CA ILE A 223 13.83 -10.29 5.06
C ILE A 223 13.49 -11.73 4.68
N ALA A 224 12.81 -11.92 3.55
CA ALA A 224 12.44 -13.25 3.08
C ALA A 224 13.64 -14.08 2.63
N ALA A 225 14.70 -13.44 2.11
CA ALA A 225 15.97 -14.07 1.78
C ALA A 225 16.71 -14.64 3.00
N GLU A 226 16.47 -14.06 4.19
CA GLU A 226 17.07 -14.49 5.45
C GLU A 226 16.22 -15.55 6.18
N GLY A 227 15.01 -15.83 5.69
CA GLY A 227 14.11 -16.82 6.29
C GLY A 227 13.38 -16.34 7.55
N SER A 228 13.36 -15.03 7.83
CA SER A 228 12.70 -14.47 9.01
C SER A 228 11.16 -14.59 8.96
N ALA A 229 10.58 -14.64 7.76
CA ALA A 229 9.16 -14.88 7.50
C ALA A 229 8.89 -16.32 7.03
N ASP A 230 7.78 -16.92 7.44
CA ASP A 230 7.37 -18.26 7.01
C ASP A 230 6.73 -18.25 5.60
N PHE A 231 6.20 -17.11 5.16
CA PHE A 231 5.71 -16.85 3.81
C PHE A 231 5.61 -15.33 3.56
N ILE A 232 5.47 -14.93 2.31
CA ILE A 232 5.28 -13.53 1.94
C ILE A 232 4.16 -13.33 0.91
N ILE A 233 3.48 -12.20 0.99
CA ILE A 233 2.50 -11.73 0.01
C ILE A 233 2.92 -10.31 -0.39
N VAL A 234 3.17 -10.08 -1.68
CA VAL A 234 3.62 -8.78 -2.20
C VAL A 234 2.62 -8.29 -3.25
N GLN A 235 1.95 -7.19 -2.93
CA GLN A 235 1.02 -6.51 -3.82
C GLN A 235 1.76 -5.41 -4.59
N ALA A 236 1.63 -5.41 -5.92
CA ALA A 236 2.20 -4.40 -6.81
C ALA A 236 3.66 -4.05 -6.42
N GLY A 237 4.46 -5.07 -6.12
CA GLY A 237 5.84 -4.89 -5.66
C GLY A 237 6.80 -4.85 -6.84
N PRO A 238 7.59 -3.79 -7.04
CA PRO A 238 8.56 -3.74 -8.11
C PRO A 238 9.68 -4.77 -7.88
N ALA A 239 10.04 -5.48 -8.95
CA ALA A 239 11.21 -6.35 -9.04
C ALA A 239 12.38 -5.66 -9.77
N THR A 240 12.16 -4.46 -10.30
CA THR A 240 13.18 -3.62 -10.95
C THR A 240 14.04 -2.86 -9.93
N PRO A 241 15.25 -2.43 -10.32
CA PRO A 241 15.98 -1.40 -9.60
C PRO A 241 15.15 -0.10 -9.50
N VAL A 242 15.37 0.67 -8.43
CA VAL A 242 14.64 1.92 -8.19
C VAL A 242 14.77 2.87 -9.38
N ASP A 243 15.98 3.11 -9.88
CA ASP A 243 16.21 4.09 -10.95
C ASP A 243 15.47 3.71 -12.25
N GLU A 244 15.41 2.41 -12.57
CA GLU A 244 14.66 1.89 -13.71
C GLU A 244 13.15 2.01 -13.50
N PHE A 245 12.66 1.69 -12.30
CA PHE A 245 11.27 1.88 -11.91
C PHE A 245 10.82 3.32 -12.13
N LEU A 246 11.59 4.29 -11.62
CA LEU A 246 11.25 5.72 -11.71
C LEU A 246 11.05 6.18 -13.17
N GLY A 247 12.01 5.85 -14.04
CA GLY A 247 11.95 6.25 -15.45
C GLY A 247 10.78 5.60 -16.20
N LYS A 248 10.44 4.35 -15.88
CA LYS A 248 9.35 3.60 -16.51
C LYS A 248 7.98 4.01 -16.04
N THR A 249 7.81 4.26 -14.73
CA THR A 249 6.57 4.82 -14.20
C THR A 249 6.27 6.17 -14.86
N LEU A 250 7.29 7.04 -14.96
CA LEU A 250 7.15 8.34 -15.62
C LEU A 250 6.71 8.19 -17.09
N GLU A 251 7.38 7.33 -17.86
CA GLU A 251 7.00 7.08 -19.25
C GLU A 251 5.58 6.53 -19.39
N SER A 252 5.23 5.52 -18.59
CA SER A 252 3.93 4.86 -18.65
C SER A 252 2.79 5.83 -18.33
N GLU A 253 2.94 6.62 -17.27
CA GLU A 253 1.94 7.62 -16.88
C GLU A 253 1.80 8.71 -17.97
N LEU A 254 2.90 9.33 -18.41
CA LEU A 254 2.84 10.37 -19.44
C LEU A 254 2.25 9.85 -20.76
N ARG A 255 2.60 8.64 -21.18
CA ARG A 255 2.00 8.00 -22.36
C ARG A 255 0.49 7.82 -22.19
N ALA A 256 0.04 7.39 -21.01
CA ALA A 256 -1.37 7.21 -20.73
C ALA A 256 -2.15 8.55 -20.67
N TYR A 257 -1.47 9.66 -20.38
CA TYR A 257 -2.02 11.02 -20.47
C TYR A 257 -1.96 11.63 -21.87
N GLY A 258 -1.39 10.94 -22.85
CA GLY A 258 -1.37 11.36 -24.26
C GLY A 258 -0.19 12.24 -24.65
N PHE A 259 0.85 12.33 -23.82
CA PHE A 259 2.08 13.04 -24.18
C PHE A 259 2.81 12.32 -25.32
N SER A 260 3.44 13.11 -26.20
CA SER A 260 4.23 12.59 -27.32
C SER A 260 5.53 11.95 -26.85
N SER A 261 6.11 11.06 -27.66
CA SER A 261 7.42 10.45 -27.35
C SER A 261 8.54 11.48 -27.18
N GLU A 262 8.44 12.64 -27.84
CA GLU A 262 9.40 13.74 -27.67
C GLU A 262 9.27 14.38 -26.28
N GLU A 263 8.06 14.67 -25.84
CA GLU A 263 7.79 15.23 -24.51
C GLU A 263 8.19 14.25 -23.40
N ILE A 264 7.89 12.97 -23.58
CA ILE A 264 8.32 11.91 -22.67
C ILE A 264 9.85 11.88 -22.54
N GLY A 265 10.58 11.99 -23.67
CA GLY A 265 12.04 12.04 -23.66
C GLY A 265 12.59 13.26 -22.90
N LYS A 266 11.96 14.42 -23.05
CA LYS A 266 12.30 15.63 -22.27
C LYS A 266 12.03 15.45 -20.78
N ALA A 267 10.89 14.86 -20.44
CA ALA A 267 10.54 14.56 -19.05
C ALA A 267 11.51 13.57 -18.40
N GLN A 268 11.88 12.50 -19.10
CA GLN A 268 12.87 11.53 -18.62
C GLN A 268 14.24 12.18 -18.40
N ALA A 269 14.70 13.04 -19.31
CA ALA A 269 15.96 13.75 -19.15
C ALA A 269 15.93 14.72 -17.95
N TYR A 270 14.84 15.47 -17.79
CA TYR A 270 14.64 16.35 -16.64
C TYR A 270 14.63 15.56 -15.32
N TYR A 271 13.90 14.44 -15.28
CA TYR A 271 13.81 13.60 -14.09
C TYR A 271 15.14 12.94 -13.72
N ALA A 272 15.88 12.44 -14.72
CA ALA A 272 17.23 11.90 -14.50
C ALA A 272 18.18 12.96 -13.95
N LEU A 273 18.08 14.21 -14.41
CA LEU A 273 18.82 15.33 -13.84
C LEU A 273 18.41 15.60 -12.39
N ASP A 274 17.12 15.55 -12.08
CA ASP A 274 16.61 15.77 -10.72
C ASP A 274 17.08 14.69 -9.73
N VAL A 275 17.14 13.43 -10.16
CA VAL A 275 17.73 12.32 -9.39
C VAL A 275 19.23 12.54 -9.19
N ALA A 276 19.97 12.93 -10.23
CA ALA A 276 21.40 13.22 -10.13
C ALA A 276 21.70 14.40 -9.19
N VAL A 277 20.87 15.44 -9.21
CA VAL A 277 20.95 16.56 -8.25
C VAL A 277 20.66 16.07 -6.83
N SER A 278 19.62 15.26 -6.65
CA SER A 278 19.28 14.70 -5.33
C SER A 278 20.43 13.85 -4.76
N ARG A 279 21.16 13.12 -5.61
CA ARG A 279 22.35 12.34 -5.24
C ARG A 279 23.62 13.18 -5.05
N GLY A 280 23.57 14.49 -5.25
CA GLY A 280 24.72 15.38 -5.16
C GLY A 280 25.72 15.23 -6.33
N GLU A 281 25.33 14.57 -7.41
CA GLU A 281 26.18 14.34 -8.60
C GLU A 281 26.18 15.54 -9.56
N LYS A 282 25.15 16.37 -9.45
CA LYS A 282 24.98 17.62 -10.21
C LYS A 282 24.57 18.76 -9.28
N PRO A 283 25.00 20.00 -9.54
CA PRO A 283 24.60 21.15 -8.73
C PRO A 283 23.12 21.49 -8.93
N TYR A 284 22.45 21.93 -7.86
CA TYR A 284 21.04 22.33 -7.88
C TYR A 284 20.70 23.39 -8.95
N ALA A 285 21.63 24.31 -9.23
CA ALA A 285 21.46 25.33 -10.27
C ALA A 285 21.14 24.75 -11.66
N MET A 286 21.54 23.50 -11.96
CA MET A 286 21.22 22.85 -13.23
C MET A 286 19.74 22.48 -13.35
N ILE A 287 19.12 21.94 -12.29
CA ILE A 287 17.68 21.61 -12.35
C ILE A 287 16.81 22.87 -12.32
N GLU A 288 17.24 23.94 -11.64
CA GLU A 288 16.57 25.24 -11.71
C GLU A 288 16.62 25.86 -13.11
N ALA A 289 17.77 25.74 -13.80
CA ALA A 289 17.90 26.19 -15.19
C ALA A 289 16.99 25.38 -16.12
N ALA A 290 17.04 24.05 -16.02
CA ALA A 290 16.20 23.16 -16.82
C ALA A 290 14.70 23.39 -16.59
N TYR A 291 14.30 23.65 -15.34
CA TYR A 291 12.92 23.98 -14.99
C TYR A 291 12.48 25.30 -15.66
N ARG A 292 13.28 26.36 -15.56
CA ARG A 292 12.97 27.65 -16.20
C ARG A 292 12.85 27.54 -17.71
N GLU A 293 13.73 26.78 -18.34
CA GLU A 293 13.69 26.51 -19.78
C GLU A 293 12.40 25.77 -20.18
N ALA A 294 12.07 24.68 -19.48
CA ALA A 294 10.88 23.89 -19.75
C ALA A 294 9.59 24.70 -19.54
N MET A 295 9.49 25.49 -18.46
CA MET A 295 8.34 26.36 -18.22
C MET A 295 8.22 27.46 -19.27
N SER A 296 9.34 28.05 -19.73
CA SER A 296 9.34 29.02 -20.83
C SER A 296 8.89 28.41 -22.16
N ALA A 297 9.10 27.10 -22.34
CA ALA A 297 8.66 26.35 -23.51
C ALA A 297 7.20 25.84 -23.38
N GLY A 298 6.50 26.14 -22.29
CA GLY A 298 5.13 25.69 -22.06
C GLY A 298 5.01 24.19 -21.76
N ALA A 299 6.03 23.59 -21.16
CA ALA A 299 6.04 22.17 -20.82
C ALA A 299 4.92 21.81 -19.82
N GLU A 300 3.91 21.08 -20.27
CA GLU A 300 2.82 20.57 -19.42
C GLU A 300 3.19 19.30 -18.64
N TRP A 301 4.31 18.66 -19.00
CA TRP A 301 4.83 17.46 -18.33
C TRP A 301 5.57 17.78 -17.02
N ILE A 302 5.81 19.06 -16.69
CA ILE A 302 6.29 19.51 -15.38
C ILE A 302 5.13 20.16 -14.61
N LEU A 303 4.88 19.70 -13.39
CA LEU A 303 3.70 20.10 -12.62
C LEU A 303 4.02 20.90 -11.37
N LYS A 304 5.25 20.78 -10.86
CA LYS A 304 5.77 21.60 -9.76
C LYS A 304 7.21 22.02 -10.05
N ALA A 305 7.62 23.10 -9.40
CA ALA A 305 9.02 23.48 -9.33
C ALA A 305 9.86 22.36 -8.70
N PRO A 306 11.15 22.23 -9.05
CA PRO A 306 12.03 21.29 -8.39
C PRO A 306 12.07 21.58 -6.89
N ASP A 307 12.10 20.52 -6.08
CA ASP A 307 12.23 20.68 -4.62
C ASP A 307 13.57 21.36 -4.31
N PRO A 308 13.66 22.26 -3.31
CA PRO A 308 14.91 22.95 -3.01
C PRO A 308 15.99 22.00 -2.48
N GLU A 309 17.25 22.46 -2.48
CA GLU A 309 18.36 21.70 -1.88
C GLU A 309 18.07 21.40 -0.40
N GLY A 310 18.33 20.15 0.00
CA GLY A 310 18.04 19.67 1.35
C GLY A 310 16.56 19.42 1.66
N ALA A 311 15.63 19.63 0.71
CA ALA A 311 14.23 19.27 0.88
C ALA A 311 14.04 17.78 1.22
N PRO A 312 13.05 17.41 2.05
CA PRO A 312 12.80 16.01 2.41
C PRO A 312 12.69 15.08 1.19
N ASP A 313 11.94 15.47 0.16
CA ASP A 313 11.76 14.65 -1.06
C ASP A 313 13.09 14.38 -1.77
N ARG A 314 14.03 15.34 -1.79
CA ARG A 314 15.38 15.12 -2.34
C ARG A 314 16.19 14.14 -1.51
N ARG A 315 16.16 14.28 -0.18
CA ARG A 315 16.85 13.35 0.73
C ARG A 315 16.31 11.94 0.56
N PHE A 316 15.00 11.81 0.40
CA PHE A 316 14.33 10.54 0.13
C PHE A 316 14.82 9.92 -1.19
N MET A 317 14.80 10.68 -2.29
CA MET A 317 15.30 10.19 -3.57
C MET A 317 16.76 9.78 -3.48
N ALA A 318 17.61 10.58 -2.83
CA ALA A 318 19.01 10.25 -2.60
C ALA A 318 19.19 8.95 -1.79
N ALA A 319 18.32 8.71 -0.81
CA ALA A 319 18.39 7.54 0.06
C ALA A 319 17.98 6.23 -0.63
N ILE A 320 17.08 6.28 -1.62
CA ILE A 320 16.56 5.05 -2.26
C ILE A 320 17.13 4.80 -3.66
N ALA A 321 17.60 5.83 -4.36
CA ALA A 321 18.14 5.71 -5.71
C ALA A 321 19.33 4.74 -5.75
N GLY A 322 19.45 3.99 -6.84
CA GLY A 322 20.47 2.97 -7.05
C GLY A 322 20.23 1.65 -6.29
N PHE A 323 19.15 1.52 -5.51
CA PHE A 323 18.81 0.23 -4.90
C PHE A 323 18.35 -0.78 -5.96
N ASP A 324 18.95 -1.98 -5.92
CA ASP A 324 18.60 -3.11 -6.77
C ASP A 324 18.13 -4.31 -5.91
N PRO A 325 16.87 -4.77 -6.07
CA PRO A 325 16.36 -5.89 -5.30
C PRO A 325 16.80 -7.27 -5.80
N ALA A 326 17.42 -7.40 -6.98
CA ALA A 326 17.68 -8.67 -7.64
C ALA A 326 18.40 -9.68 -6.72
N ARG A 327 19.48 -9.23 -6.06
CA ARG A 327 20.29 -10.06 -5.15
C ARG A 327 19.52 -10.64 -3.97
N TYR A 328 18.38 -10.05 -3.61
CA TYR A 328 17.51 -10.51 -2.55
C TYR A 328 16.45 -11.46 -3.09
N TRP A 329 15.77 -11.09 -4.18
CA TRP A 329 14.79 -11.96 -4.84
C TRP A 329 15.39 -13.32 -5.27
N GLN A 330 16.64 -13.33 -5.74
CA GLN A 330 17.42 -14.52 -6.08
C GLN A 330 17.68 -15.49 -4.91
N LYS A 331 17.31 -15.11 -3.68
CA LYS A 331 17.47 -15.92 -2.47
C LYS A 331 16.14 -16.26 -1.79
N VAL A 332 15.02 -15.71 -2.26
CA VAL A 332 13.70 -15.95 -1.66
C VAL A 332 13.24 -17.37 -1.97
N ARG A 333 13.19 -18.23 -0.95
CA ARG A 333 12.75 -19.64 -1.05
C ARG A 333 11.46 -19.96 -0.29
N VAL A 334 11.00 -19.03 0.53
CA VAL A 334 9.74 -19.16 1.27
C VAL A 334 8.55 -19.11 0.29
N PRO A 335 7.39 -19.69 0.65
CA PRO A 335 6.18 -19.51 -0.13
C PRO A 335 5.88 -18.03 -0.38
N LEU A 336 5.56 -17.70 -1.63
CA LEU A 336 5.33 -16.34 -2.09
C LEU A 336 4.02 -16.27 -2.87
N LEU A 337 3.22 -15.23 -2.60
CA LEU A 337 2.20 -14.75 -3.52
C LEU A 337 2.56 -13.34 -3.99
N ALA A 338 2.82 -13.16 -5.28
CA ALA A 338 2.95 -11.85 -5.89
C ALA A 338 1.68 -11.52 -6.68
N LEU A 339 1.12 -10.34 -6.45
CA LEU A 339 -0.12 -9.86 -7.08
C LEU A 339 0.17 -8.59 -7.86
N PHE A 340 -0.11 -8.59 -9.16
CA PHE A 340 0.04 -7.43 -10.04
C PHE A 340 -1.31 -7.05 -10.67
N GLY A 341 -1.52 -5.77 -10.92
CA GLY A 341 -2.65 -5.29 -11.72
C GLY A 341 -2.26 -5.15 -13.19
N GLY A 342 -3.07 -5.69 -14.11
CA GLY A 342 -2.82 -5.60 -15.56
C GLY A 342 -2.91 -4.18 -16.11
N LYS A 343 -3.61 -3.28 -15.40
CA LYS A 343 -3.72 -1.83 -15.71
C LYS A 343 -2.89 -0.97 -14.76
N ASP A 344 -1.92 -1.56 -14.07
CA ASP A 344 -1.01 -0.83 -13.22
C ASP A 344 0.04 -0.08 -14.05
N HIS A 345 -0.10 1.24 -14.14
CA HIS A 345 0.88 2.11 -14.78
C HIS A 345 2.08 2.45 -13.90
N VAL A 346 1.99 2.18 -12.60
CA VAL A 346 3.05 2.46 -11.63
C VAL A 346 4.04 1.31 -11.63
N VAL A 347 3.56 0.08 -11.45
CA VAL A 347 4.34 -1.16 -11.47
C VAL A 347 3.83 -2.06 -12.60
N PRO A 348 4.29 -1.86 -13.85
CA PRO A 348 3.82 -2.64 -14.99
C PRO A 348 3.96 -4.14 -14.76
N ALA A 349 2.84 -4.86 -14.86
CA ALA A 349 2.74 -6.27 -14.47
C ALA A 349 3.66 -7.18 -15.28
N GLU A 350 3.65 -7.05 -16.62
CA GLU A 350 4.40 -7.95 -17.52
C GLU A 350 5.90 -7.95 -17.20
N GLU A 351 6.48 -6.76 -17.07
CA GLU A 351 7.90 -6.62 -16.77
C GLU A 351 8.26 -7.17 -15.39
N ASN A 352 7.54 -6.72 -14.35
CA ASN A 352 7.87 -7.08 -12.99
C ASN A 352 7.64 -8.57 -12.73
N ARG A 353 6.61 -9.15 -13.36
CA ARG A 353 6.37 -10.60 -13.37
C ARG A 353 7.52 -11.35 -14.03
N GLY A 354 7.95 -10.96 -15.24
CA GLY A 354 9.02 -11.66 -15.94
C GLY A 354 10.37 -11.63 -15.19
N ARG A 355 10.71 -10.47 -14.59
CA ARG A 355 11.91 -10.35 -13.74
C ARG A 355 11.81 -11.22 -12.50
N LEU A 356 10.66 -11.17 -11.81
CA LEU A 356 10.44 -11.94 -10.59
C LEU A 356 10.45 -13.46 -10.86
N GLU A 357 9.85 -13.91 -11.96
CA GLU A 357 9.91 -15.32 -12.42
C GLU A 357 11.36 -15.76 -12.62
N THR A 358 12.19 -14.92 -13.25
CA THR A 358 13.62 -15.20 -13.45
C THR A 358 14.36 -15.36 -12.12
N PHE A 359 14.22 -14.38 -11.22
CA PHE A 359 14.91 -14.41 -9.92
C PHE A 359 14.47 -15.59 -9.05
N LEU A 360 13.19 -15.96 -9.07
CA LEU A 360 12.68 -17.07 -8.27
C LEU A 360 13.08 -18.43 -8.86
N ALA A 361 13.22 -18.53 -10.18
CA ALA A 361 13.80 -19.70 -10.83
C ALA A 361 15.27 -19.89 -10.40
N GLU A 362 16.06 -18.81 -10.37
CA GLU A 362 17.44 -18.81 -9.87
C GLU A 362 17.52 -19.17 -8.37
N ALA A 363 16.57 -18.69 -7.56
CA ALA A 363 16.45 -19.06 -6.16
C ALA A 363 16.08 -20.54 -5.93
N GLY A 364 15.56 -21.21 -6.96
CA GLY A 364 14.98 -22.55 -6.90
C GLY A 364 13.63 -22.59 -6.17
N ASN A 365 12.89 -21.47 -6.15
CA ASN A 365 11.62 -21.37 -5.43
C ASN A 365 10.48 -22.02 -6.23
N LYS A 366 10.02 -23.18 -5.75
CA LYS A 366 8.90 -23.94 -6.33
C LYS A 366 7.54 -23.64 -5.69
N GLN A 367 7.51 -22.70 -4.73
CA GLN A 367 6.36 -22.37 -3.91
C GLN A 367 5.85 -20.93 -4.16
N ALA A 368 6.35 -20.30 -5.23
CA ALA A 368 5.90 -18.99 -5.67
C ALA A 368 4.66 -19.09 -6.56
N GLU A 369 3.68 -18.23 -6.29
CA GLU A 369 2.51 -17.98 -7.11
C GLU A 369 2.56 -16.51 -7.55
N ILE A 370 2.63 -16.25 -8.86
CA ILE A 370 2.64 -14.88 -9.40
C ILE A 370 1.40 -14.71 -10.25
N VAL A 371 0.54 -13.78 -9.85
CA VAL A 371 -0.79 -13.58 -10.45
C VAL A 371 -0.89 -12.15 -10.97
N THR A 372 -1.28 -12.03 -12.24
CA THR A 372 -1.72 -10.76 -12.83
C THR A 372 -3.23 -10.76 -12.89
N LEU A 373 -3.85 -9.73 -12.29
CA LEU A 373 -5.29 -9.48 -12.37
C LEU A 373 -5.52 -8.46 -13.48
N GLU A 374 -5.95 -8.94 -14.64
CA GLU A 374 -5.91 -8.20 -15.92
C GLU A 374 -6.58 -6.82 -15.87
N ASN A 375 -7.66 -6.69 -15.09
CA ASN A 375 -8.45 -5.45 -15.04
C ASN A 375 -8.13 -4.55 -13.85
N ASP A 376 -7.06 -4.84 -13.12
CA ASP A 376 -6.75 -4.16 -11.87
C ASP A 376 -5.76 -3.01 -12.05
N ASN A 377 -5.96 -1.92 -11.32
CA ASN A 377 -4.96 -0.87 -11.13
C ASN A 377 -3.91 -1.24 -10.06
N HIS A 378 -3.07 -0.28 -9.69
CA HIS A 378 -2.03 -0.41 -8.67
C HIS A 378 -2.52 -0.89 -7.28
N LEU A 379 -3.76 -0.55 -6.91
CA LEU A 379 -4.36 -0.93 -5.62
C LEU A 379 -5.13 -2.26 -5.68
N ASN A 380 -5.12 -2.95 -6.82
CA ASN A 380 -5.98 -4.10 -7.12
C ASN A 380 -7.48 -3.77 -7.06
N MET A 381 -7.82 -2.56 -7.51
CA MET A 381 -9.18 -2.15 -7.81
C MET A 381 -9.49 -2.33 -9.29
N LEU A 382 -10.71 -2.79 -9.59
CA LEU A 382 -11.20 -2.96 -10.96
C LEU A 382 -11.23 -1.60 -11.65
N ALA A 383 -10.43 -1.46 -12.70
CA ALA A 383 -10.21 -0.21 -13.42
C ALA A 383 -10.50 -0.38 -14.90
N LYS A 384 -10.86 0.71 -15.58
CA LYS A 384 -11.00 0.74 -17.04
C LYS A 384 -9.68 1.12 -17.68
N THR A 385 -9.01 2.15 -17.15
CA THR A 385 -7.76 2.69 -17.69
C THR A 385 -6.58 2.43 -16.76
N GLY A 386 -6.78 2.50 -15.44
CA GLY A 386 -5.74 2.28 -14.44
C GLY A 386 -4.84 3.49 -14.17
N VAL A 387 -5.08 4.63 -14.84
CA VAL A 387 -4.40 5.89 -14.54
C VAL A 387 -4.91 6.49 -13.23
N ARG A 388 -4.07 7.26 -12.54
CA ARG A 388 -4.40 7.83 -11.22
C ARG A 388 -5.64 8.73 -11.20
N THR A 389 -5.92 9.42 -12.31
CA THR A 389 -7.13 10.25 -12.45
C THR A 389 -8.43 9.44 -12.43
N GLU A 390 -8.36 8.13 -12.68
CA GLU A 390 -9.50 7.22 -12.54
C GLU A 390 -9.77 6.84 -11.08
N TYR A 391 -8.77 6.90 -10.18
CA TYR A 391 -8.85 6.18 -8.90
C TYR A 391 -10.01 6.64 -8.01
N ALA A 392 -10.27 7.94 -7.95
CA ALA A 392 -11.39 8.50 -7.18
C ALA A 392 -12.77 8.02 -7.68
N THR A 393 -12.86 7.51 -8.92
CA THR A 393 -14.10 7.01 -9.53
C THR A 393 -14.32 5.51 -9.34
N LEU A 394 -13.33 4.80 -8.79
CA LEU A 394 -13.39 3.36 -8.59
C LEU A 394 -14.25 3.03 -7.37
N SER A 395 -14.99 1.93 -7.42
CA SER A 395 -15.94 1.56 -6.36
C SER A 395 -15.75 0.13 -5.85
N ARG A 396 -14.71 -0.55 -6.31
CA ARG A 396 -14.56 -1.99 -6.09
C ARG A 396 -13.10 -2.46 -6.19
N PHE A 397 -12.62 -3.11 -5.15
CA PHE A 397 -11.48 -4.03 -5.23
C PHE A 397 -11.87 -5.27 -6.02
N ASP A 398 -10.96 -5.90 -6.77
CA ASP A 398 -11.30 -7.15 -7.43
C ASP A 398 -11.66 -8.24 -6.38
N PRO A 399 -12.85 -8.86 -6.43
CA PRO A 399 -13.15 -10.00 -5.56
C PRO A 399 -12.13 -11.13 -5.69
N VAL A 400 -11.56 -11.33 -6.89
CA VAL A 400 -10.53 -12.32 -7.18
C VAL A 400 -9.24 -12.00 -6.44
N TYR A 401 -8.90 -10.73 -6.22
CA TYR A 401 -7.77 -10.31 -5.40
C TYR A 401 -7.90 -10.83 -3.96
N PHE A 402 -9.02 -10.55 -3.29
CA PHE A 402 -9.27 -11.05 -1.93
C PHE A 402 -9.41 -12.57 -1.87
N ALA A 403 -10.05 -13.19 -2.86
CA ALA A 403 -10.19 -14.64 -2.94
C ALA A 403 -8.84 -15.34 -3.12
N THR A 404 -7.95 -14.77 -3.94
CA THR A 404 -6.60 -15.30 -4.18
C THR A 404 -5.74 -15.24 -2.92
N MET A 405 -5.73 -14.10 -2.21
CA MET A 405 -5.07 -14.02 -0.91
C MET A 405 -5.67 -14.99 0.11
N THR A 406 -7.00 -15.11 0.16
CA THR A 406 -7.69 -16.04 1.08
C THR A 406 -7.22 -17.48 0.84
N ARG A 407 -7.24 -17.94 -0.43
CA ARG A 407 -6.76 -19.27 -0.82
C ARG A 407 -5.30 -19.48 -0.40
N PHE A 408 -4.43 -18.50 -0.66
CA PHE A 408 -3.03 -18.60 -0.30
C PHE A 408 -2.85 -18.76 1.22
N LEU A 409 -3.51 -17.91 2.00
CA LEU A 409 -3.47 -17.96 3.46
C LEU A 409 -4.01 -19.29 4.01
N GLU A 410 -5.10 -19.81 3.47
CA GLU A 410 -5.64 -21.12 3.89
C GLU A 410 -4.62 -22.24 3.70
N ARG A 411 -3.90 -22.26 2.56
CA ARG A 411 -2.80 -23.21 2.36
C ARG A 411 -1.69 -23.01 3.38
N MET A 412 -1.29 -21.77 3.66
CA MET A 412 -0.22 -21.49 4.63
C MET A 412 -0.59 -21.92 6.06
N ALA A 413 -1.86 -21.81 6.44
CA ALA A 413 -2.35 -22.26 7.74
C ALA A 413 -2.32 -23.80 7.89
N LEU A 414 -2.40 -24.54 6.79
CA LEU A 414 -2.35 -26.01 6.76
C LEU A 414 -0.92 -26.56 6.68
N LEU A 415 0.05 -25.77 6.24
CA LEU A 415 1.45 -26.18 6.24
C LEU A 415 1.93 -26.31 7.69
N HIS A 416 2.25 -27.53 8.12
CA HIS A 416 2.94 -27.74 9.38
C HIS A 416 4.34 -27.09 9.33
N ARG A 417 4.90 -26.78 10.50
CA ARG A 417 6.26 -26.23 10.61
C ARG A 417 7.29 -27.31 10.39
#